data_AF-A0A2V8FG41-F1
#
_entry.id   AF-A0A2V8FG41-F1
#
_cell.length_a   1.000
_cell.length_b   1.000
_cell.length_c   1.000
_cell.angle_alpha   90.00
_cell.angle_beta   90.00
_cell.angle_gamma   90.00
#
_symmetry.space_group_name_H-M   'P 1'
#
loop_
_entity.id
_entity.type
_entity.pdbx_description
1 polymer ?
#
loop_
_entity_poly.entity_id
_entity_poly.type
_entity_poly.pdbx_seq_one_letter_code
_entity_poly.pdbx_strand_id
1 'polypeptide(L)'
;MTKTLLRIGCLVFGLGSALTVAAWQDAPASTGTAPLVYVAEVDSIIHPVSAEYMIETMELADRNGATLIVFTLRTPGGLVDSTRSIVSRMIAAKTPVAVFVAPAGARAASAGFFLTIAADIDAMAPGTHIGAAHPVSAGGEKMDDTMAKKAAEDVAAYARTLASHRHRNATLAALAVTESRAFTEEEALGASPPLIDLVAADIPDLLERLDGRAVARFDGSTVVLRTHGARMVPVTMSLRQRALSAIAHPNVAYLLLSLGTLGLTIELWSPGAVLPGVAGGLCLLLAFFALQMLPVNYAGLLLMLFGLLLLALEIKVPSYGVLTVGGLASLVFGSMILMDTPIPELQLSLRVVLPVVLAFAGIAVFLVRLGVASQRRPAVTGVAGMIGEVGRAMTAIGPGTTGRVATHGEIWQAASEESIPEGARVRVTRVDGLLLCVRKD
;
A
#
# COMPACT_ATOMS: atom_id res chain seq x y z
N MET A 1 10.45 -29.82 28.44
CA MET A 1 10.72 -31.26 28.21
C MET A 1 9.41 -32.01 28.32
N THR A 2 8.85 -32.72 27.36
CA THR A 2 9.23 -33.09 26.01
C THR A 2 7.97 -33.77 25.46
N LYS A 3 7.43 -33.30 24.32
CA LYS A 3 6.83 -34.11 23.24
C LYS A 3 5.64 -35.05 23.57
N THR A 4 4.61 -35.32 22.76
CA THR A 4 4.24 -35.03 21.37
C THR A 4 3.20 -36.11 21.05
N LEU A 5 2.09 -35.69 20.43
CA LEU A 5 1.34 -36.38 19.38
C LEU A 5 1.29 -37.92 19.38
N LEU A 6 0.10 -38.50 19.58
CA LEU A 6 -0.54 -39.38 18.60
C LEU A 6 -1.94 -39.80 19.09
N ARG A 7 -2.99 -39.33 18.41
CA ARG A 7 -4.20 -40.09 17.99
C ARG A 7 -5.31 -39.13 17.59
N ILE A 8 -5.16 -38.69 16.33
CA ILE A 8 -6.23 -38.23 15.45
C ILE A 8 -7.10 -39.43 15.10
N GLY A 9 -8.41 -39.19 14.98
CA GLY A 9 -9.29 -39.95 14.08
C GLY A 9 -10.24 -40.92 14.77
N CYS A 10 -11.47 -40.46 15.05
CA CYS A 10 -12.74 -41.21 14.96
C CYS A 10 -13.88 -40.43 15.62
N LEU A 11 -14.27 -39.30 15.02
CA LEU A 11 -15.51 -38.59 15.40
C LEU A 11 -16.29 -38.21 14.13
N VAL A 12 -16.54 -39.24 13.32
CA VAL A 12 -17.55 -39.26 12.28
C VAL A 12 -18.14 -40.66 12.33
N PHE A 13 -19.31 -40.82 12.96
CA PHE A 13 -20.32 -41.84 12.66
C PHE A 13 -21.41 -41.78 13.73
N GLY A 14 -22.66 -41.56 13.31
CA GLY A 14 -23.83 -41.95 14.11
C GLY A 14 -24.89 -40.88 14.33
N LEU A 15 -25.71 -40.62 13.31
CA LEU A 15 -27.14 -40.27 13.39
C LEU A 15 -27.61 -40.14 11.92
N GLY A 16 -28.37 -41.04 11.31
CA GLY A 16 -29.39 -41.91 11.88
C GLY A 16 -30.78 -41.47 11.39
N SER A 17 -30.98 -41.54 10.06
CA SER A 17 -32.24 -41.82 9.34
C SER A 17 -33.57 -41.24 9.85
N ALA A 18 -34.12 -40.28 9.09
CA ALA A 18 -35.56 -40.14 8.87
C ALA A 18 -35.82 -39.99 7.36
N LEU A 19 -36.34 -41.05 6.75
CA LEU A 19 -36.74 -41.13 5.34
C LEU A 19 -38.15 -40.54 5.18
N THR A 20 -38.28 -39.41 4.50
CA THR A 20 -39.54 -38.97 3.89
C THR A 20 -39.43 -39.17 2.39
N VAL A 21 -40.19 -40.12 1.85
CA VAL A 21 -40.36 -40.33 0.41
C VAL A 21 -41.24 -39.20 -0.12
N ALA A 22 -40.62 -38.13 -0.61
CA ALA A 22 -41.28 -37.14 -1.45
C ALA A 22 -41.24 -37.66 -2.89
N ALA A 23 -42.41 -37.91 -3.47
CA ALA A 23 -42.55 -38.30 -4.87
C ALA A 23 -41.99 -37.21 -5.78
N TRP A 24 -40.98 -37.56 -6.58
CA TRP A 24 -40.45 -36.72 -7.63
C TRP A 24 -41.44 -36.77 -8.79
N GLN A 25 -42.15 -35.68 -9.03
CA GLN A 25 -42.76 -35.42 -10.32
C GLN A 25 -41.62 -35.10 -11.28
N ASP A 26 -41.50 -35.87 -12.36
CA ASP A 26 -40.58 -35.60 -13.46
C ASP A 26 -40.87 -34.20 -14.03
N ALA A 27 -40.02 -33.24 -13.68
CA ALA A 27 -39.96 -31.97 -14.38
C ALA A 27 -39.47 -32.22 -15.81
N PRO A 28 -40.06 -31.58 -16.83
CA PRO A 28 -39.64 -31.78 -18.21
C PRO A 28 -38.17 -31.37 -18.37
N ALA A 29 -37.41 -32.22 -19.06
CA ALA A 29 -36.01 -32.00 -19.38
C ALA A 29 -35.83 -30.69 -20.17
N SER A 30 -35.24 -29.67 -19.54
CA SER A 30 -34.62 -28.56 -20.27
C SER A 30 -33.23 -29.03 -20.73
N THR A 31 -33.15 -29.55 -21.95
CA THR A 31 -31.90 -29.76 -22.65
C THR A 31 -31.26 -28.41 -23.01
N GLY A 32 -30.26 -27.99 -22.23
CA GLY A 32 -29.37 -26.88 -22.53
C GLY A 32 -28.75 -26.30 -21.26
N THR A 33 -27.47 -26.61 -20.97
CA THR A 33 -26.72 -25.91 -19.93
C THR A 33 -26.72 -24.42 -20.25
N ALA A 34 -27.21 -23.58 -19.33
CA ALA A 34 -27.28 -22.14 -19.52
C ALA A 34 -25.91 -21.58 -19.97
N PRO A 35 -25.86 -20.66 -20.96
CA PRO A 35 -24.61 -20.05 -21.40
C PRO A 35 -23.84 -19.46 -20.22
N LEU A 36 -22.52 -19.64 -20.19
CA LEU A 36 -21.68 -19.10 -19.13
C LEU A 36 -21.09 -17.77 -19.57
N VAL A 37 -21.27 -16.74 -18.73
CA VAL A 37 -20.64 -15.43 -18.90
C VAL A 37 -19.78 -15.14 -17.69
N TYR A 38 -18.47 -15.02 -17.88
CA TYR A 38 -17.58 -14.62 -16.80
C TYR A 38 -17.56 -13.11 -16.68
N VAL A 39 -17.74 -12.60 -15.46
CA VAL A 39 -17.75 -11.16 -15.18
C VAL A 39 -16.64 -10.85 -14.20
N ALA A 40 -15.76 -9.91 -14.55
CA ALA A 40 -14.62 -9.53 -13.75
C ALA A 40 -14.50 -8.01 -13.67
N GLU A 41 -14.43 -7.48 -12.45
CA GLU A 41 -14.21 -6.05 -12.22
C GLU A 41 -12.71 -5.73 -12.18
N VAL A 42 -12.32 -4.68 -12.90
CA VAL A 42 -10.96 -4.13 -12.93
C VAL A 42 -11.05 -2.65 -12.57
N ASP A 43 -11.01 -2.37 -11.27
CA ASP A 43 -10.95 -1.02 -10.69
C ASP A 43 -9.56 -0.76 -10.08
N SER A 44 -8.59 -0.53 -10.96
CA SER A 44 -7.21 -0.26 -10.56
C SER A 44 -6.37 0.30 -11.71
N ILE A 45 -5.15 0.73 -11.40
CA ILE A 45 -4.09 0.86 -12.42
C ILE A 45 -3.84 -0.47 -13.14
N ILE A 46 -3.29 -0.41 -14.35
CA ILE A 46 -2.83 -1.57 -15.11
C ILE A 46 -1.37 -1.87 -14.76
N HIS A 47 -1.13 -3.00 -14.10
CA HIS A 47 0.18 -3.42 -13.60
C HIS A 47 0.27 -4.96 -13.63
N PRO A 48 1.40 -5.58 -13.28
CA PRO A 48 1.58 -7.02 -13.47
C PRO A 48 0.54 -7.91 -12.78
N VAL A 49 0.01 -7.49 -11.62
CA VAL A 49 -0.98 -8.29 -10.87
C VAL A 49 -2.38 -8.16 -11.48
N SER A 50 -2.80 -6.97 -11.92
CA SER A 50 -4.06 -6.84 -12.66
C SER A 50 -3.98 -7.54 -14.03
N ALA A 51 -2.81 -7.56 -14.67
CA ALA A 51 -2.57 -8.37 -15.86
C ALA A 51 -2.70 -9.87 -15.59
N GLU A 52 -2.04 -10.40 -14.54
CA GLU A 52 -2.17 -11.81 -14.11
C GLU A 52 -3.64 -12.18 -13.89
N TYR A 53 -4.38 -11.34 -13.16
CA TYR A 53 -5.81 -11.54 -12.89
C TYR A 53 -6.67 -11.59 -14.17
N MET A 54 -6.48 -10.64 -15.10
CA MET A 54 -7.23 -10.62 -16.36
C MET A 54 -6.88 -11.83 -17.25
N ILE A 55 -5.59 -12.19 -17.31
CA ILE A 55 -5.11 -13.36 -18.07
C ILE A 55 -5.69 -14.66 -17.50
N GLU A 56 -5.62 -14.86 -16.19
CA GLU A 56 -6.20 -16.05 -15.54
C GLU A 56 -7.73 -16.12 -15.72
N THR A 57 -8.41 -14.98 -15.73
CA THR A 57 -9.85 -14.90 -16.03
C THR A 57 -10.15 -15.37 -17.45
N MET A 58 -9.37 -14.91 -18.44
CA MET A 58 -9.51 -15.36 -19.83
C MET A 58 -9.23 -16.87 -19.96
N GLU A 59 -8.21 -17.38 -19.29
CA GLU A 59 -7.92 -18.82 -19.29
C GLU A 59 -9.00 -19.66 -18.61
N LEU A 60 -9.56 -19.18 -17.50
CA LEU A 60 -10.65 -19.86 -16.82
C LEU A 60 -11.89 -19.95 -17.71
N ALA A 61 -12.24 -18.87 -18.39
CA ALA A 61 -13.34 -18.85 -19.34
C ALA A 61 -13.09 -19.77 -20.54
N ASP A 62 -11.87 -19.75 -21.10
CA ASP A 62 -11.48 -20.64 -22.19
C ASP A 62 -11.54 -22.12 -21.81
N ARG A 63 -11.10 -22.48 -20.59
CA ARG A 63 -11.17 -23.86 -20.08
C ARG A 63 -12.60 -24.35 -19.88
N ASN A 64 -13.50 -23.45 -19.51
CA ASN A 64 -14.90 -23.78 -19.23
C ASN A 64 -15.84 -23.60 -20.43
N GLY A 65 -15.31 -23.25 -21.60
CA GLY A 65 -16.10 -23.06 -22.82
C GLY A 65 -17.17 -21.98 -22.66
N ALA A 66 -16.82 -20.87 -22.01
CA ALA A 66 -17.74 -19.76 -21.79
C ALA A 66 -18.14 -19.09 -23.11
N THR A 67 -19.31 -18.44 -23.10
CA THR A 67 -19.80 -17.70 -24.27
C THR A 67 -19.19 -16.32 -24.37
N LEU A 68 -18.90 -15.69 -23.23
CA LEU A 68 -18.39 -14.32 -23.15
C LEU A 68 -17.63 -14.09 -21.84
N ILE A 69 -16.61 -13.25 -21.89
CA ILE A 69 -15.99 -12.61 -20.73
C ILE A 69 -16.35 -11.13 -20.77
N VAL A 70 -16.80 -10.57 -19.67
CA VAL A 70 -17.05 -9.14 -19.50
C VAL A 70 -16.09 -8.61 -18.45
N PHE A 71 -15.16 -7.76 -18.87
CA PHE A 71 -14.34 -6.96 -17.96
C PHE A 71 -15.00 -5.60 -17.74
N THR A 72 -15.52 -5.37 -16.53
CA THR A 72 -15.97 -4.04 -16.12
C THR A 72 -14.75 -3.21 -15.75
N LEU A 73 -14.45 -2.17 -16.54
CA LEU A 73 -13.18 -1.47 -16.48
C LEU A 73 -13.34 -0.03 -15.97
N ARG A 74 -12.60 0.28 -14.91
CA ARG A 74 -12.32 1.63 -14.43
C ARG A 74 -10.83 1.74 -14.20
N THR A 75 -10.13 2.52 -15.01
CA THR A 75 -8.69 2.66 -14.86
C THR A 75 -8.19 4.03 -15.32
N PRO A 76 -7.26 4.65 -14.57
CA PRO A 76 -6.56 5.85 -15.03
C PRO A 76 -5.41 5.52 -16.00
N GLY A 77 -5.09 4.24 -16.22
CA GLY A 77 -3.97 3.81 -17.05
C GLY A 77 -3.02 2.87 -16.31
N GLY A 78 -1.80 2.72 -16.84
CA GLY A 78 -0.79 1.88 -16.23
C GLY A 78 0.36 1.55 -17.18
N LEU A 79 1.05 0.44 -16.90
CA LEU A 79 2.26 0.06 -17.62
C LEU A 79 1.96 -0.45 -19.03
N VAL A 80 2.73 0.02 -20.01
CA VAL A 80 2.63 -0.39 -21.41
C VAL A 80 2.84 -1.89 -21.57
N ASP A 81 3.81 -2.48 -20.89
CA ASP A 81 4.11 -3.92 -21.00
C ASP A 81 2.98 -4.80 -20.45
N SER A 82 2.37 -4.40 -19.33
CA SER A 82 1.19 -5.08 -18.78
C SER A 82 0.01 -4.97 -19.75
N THR A 83 -0.20 -3.80 -20.33
CA THR A 83 -1.25 -3.56 -21.34
C THR A 83 -1.05 -4.45 -22.57
N ARG A 84 0.16 -4.48 -23.15
CA ARG A 84 0.49 -5.31 -24.32
C ARG A 84 0.33 -6.81 -24.01
N SER A 85 0.69 -7.24 -22.80
CA SER A 85 0.52 -8.63 -22.36
C SER A 85 -0.97 -9.02 -22.30
N ILE A 86 -1.81 -8.15 -21.73
CA ILE A 86 -3.27 -8.37 -21.67
C ILE A 86 -3.86 -8.39 -23.08
N VAL A 87 -3.54 -7.40 -23.93
CA VAL A 87 -4.04 -7.34 -25.31
C VAL A 87 -3.63 -8.57 -26.11
N SER A 88 -2.37 -9.01 -25.99
CA SER A 88 -1.88 -10.22 -26.65
C SER A 88 -2.69 -11.45 -26.22
N ARG A 89 -3.02 -11.55 -24.92
CA ARG A 89 -3.86 -12.63 -24.40
C ARG A 89 -5.31 -12.53 -24.88
N MET A 90 -5.88 -11.32 -24.97
CA MET A 90 -7.22 -11.08 -25.51
C MET A 90 -7.32 -11.51 -26.97
N ILE A 91 -6.31 -11.17 -27.79
CA ILE A 91 -6.22 -11.59 -29.19
C ILE A 91 -6.19 -13.12 -29.32
N ALA A 92 -5.44 -13.80 -28.46
CA ALA A 92 -5.32 -15.25 -28.45
C ALA A 92 -6.48 -15.99 -27.75
N ALA A 93 -7.44 -15.28 -27.16
CA ALA A 93 -8.52 -15.90 -26.39
C ALA A 93 -9.50 -16.66 -27.27
N LYS A 94 -9.88 -17.87 -26.80
CA LYS A 94 -10.91 -18.68 -27.47
C LYS A 94 -12.30 -18.13 -27.21
N THR A 95 -12.51 -17.61 -26.00
CA THR A 95 -13.74 -16.97 -25.55
C THR A 95 -13.75 -15.49 -25.97
N PRO A 96 -14.89 -14.97 -26.45
CA PRO A 96 -15.03 -13.54 -26.67
C PRO A 96 -14.85 -12.67 -25.44
N VAL A 97 -14.13 -11.55 -25.62
CA VAL A 97 -13.83 -10.59 -24.56
C VAL A 97 -14.55 -9.27 -24.85
N ALA A 98 -15.50 -8.93 -23.99
CA ALA A 98 -16.09 -7.61 -23.89
C ALA A 98 -15.36 -6.80 -22.81
N VAL A 99 -15.02 -5.55 -23.13
CA VAL A 99 -14.63 -4.54 -22.15
C VAL A 99 -15.78 -3.57 -22.00
N PHE A 100 -16.24 -3.37 -20.77
CA PHE A 100 -17.35 -2.49 -20.44
C PHE A 100 -16.87 -1.38 -19.50
N VAL A 101 -16.76 -0.16 -20.02
CA VAL A 101 -16.37 1.01 -19.23
C VAL A 101 -17.57 1.46 -18.40
N ALA A 102 -17.53 1.17 -17.11
CA ALA A 102 -18.67 1.35 -16.22
C ALA A 102 -18.20 1.36 -14.75
N PRO A 103 -19.07 1.77 -13.79
CA PRO A 103 -20.40 2.40 -13.97
C PRO A 103 -20.31 3.84 -14.52
N ALA A 104 -21.44 4.53 -14.61
CA ALA A 104 -21.49 5.96 -14.94
C ALA A 104 -20.46 6.78 -14.13
N GLY A 105 -19.79 7.74 -14.78
CA GLY A 105 -18.70 8.52 -14.21
C GLY A 105 -17.34 7.81 -14.20
N ALA A 106 -17.27 6.53 -14.58
CA ALA A 106 -16.00 5.82 -14.76
C ALA A 106 -15.26 6.30 -16.02
N ARG A 107 -13.98 5.91 -16.09
CA ARG A 107 -13.11 6.18 -17.23
C ARG A 107 -12.22 4.99 -17.54
N ALA A 108 -11.85 4.87 -18.81
CA ALA A 108 -10.78 4.00 -19.27
C ALA A 108 -9.75 4.83 -20.04
N ALA A 109 -8.83 5.43 -19.27
CA ALA A 109 -7.78 6.28 -19.81
C ALA A 109 -6.49 5.50 -20.06
N SER A 110 -5.65 5.98 -20.99
CA SER A 110 -4.31 5.44 -21.25
C SER A 110 -4.33 3.94 -21.52
N ALA A 111 -3.71 3.10 -20.69
CA ALA A 111 -3.77 1.65 -20.81
C ALA A 111 -5.21 1.12 -20.99
N GLY A 112 -6.18 1.70 -20.27
CA GLY A 112 -7.58 1.34 -20.40
C GLY A 112 -8.14 1.54 -21.80
N PHE A 113 -7.74 2.61 -22.48
CA PHE A 113 -8.13 2.88 -23.87
C PHE A 113 -7.64 1.79 -24.83
N PHE A 114 -6.41 1.29 -24.64
CA PHE A 114 -5.90 0.19 -25.45
C PHE A 114 -6.66 -1.12 -25.21
N LEU A 115 -7.04 -1.39 -23.95
CA LEU A 115 -7.83 -2.57 -23.61
C LEU A 115 -9.23 -2.50 -24.24
N THR A 116 -9.87 -1.33 -24.22
CA THR A 116 -11.20 -1.14 -24.82
C THR A 116 -11.16 -1.32 -26.34
N ILE A 117 -10.28 -0.61 -27.05
CA ILE A 117 -10.21 -0.70 -28.51
C ILE A 117 -9.64 -2.03 -29.04
N ALA A 118 -8.99 -2.83 -28.19
CA ALA A 118 -8.53 -4.18 -28.53
C ALA A 118 -9.60 -5.25 -28.37
N ALA A 119 -10.61 -5.00 -27.53
CA ALA A 119 -11.66 -5.95 -27.17
C ALA A 119 -12.45 -6.41 -28.39
N ASP A 120 -13.06 -7.59 -28.30
CA ASP A 120 -13.97 -8.05 -29.35
C ASP A 120 -15.26 -7.24 -29.32
N ILE A 121 -15.69 -6.83 -28.13
CA ILE A 121 -16.78 -5.90 -27.89
C ILE A 121 -16.28 -4.77 -26.99
N ASP A 122 -16.42 -3.54 -27.43
CA ASP A 122 -16.17 -2.33 -26.66
C ASP A 122 -17.52 -1.67 -26.31
N ALA A 123 -17.83 -1.62 -25.02
CA ALA A 123 -19.07 -1.05 -24.52
C ALA A 123 -18.79 0.02 -23.46
N MET A 124 -19.64 1.04 -23.42
CA MET A 124 -19.54 2.12 -22.43
C MET A 124 -20.88 2.33 -21.71
N ALA A 125 -20.82 2.70 -20.44
CA ALA A 125 -21.99 3.20 -19.72
C ALA A 125 -22.21 4.69 -20.02
N PRO A 126 -23.46 5.19 -19.93
CA PRO A 126 -23.73 6.63 -20.03
C PRO A 126 -22.91 7.44 -19.02
N GLY A 127 -22.38 8.58 -19.45
CA GLY A 127 -21.53 9.47 -18.65
C GLY A 127 -20.12 8.91 -18.37
N THR A 128 -19.57 8.09 -19.27
CA THR A 128 -18.19 7.58 -19.16
C THR A 128 -17.30 8.14 -20.28
N HIS A 129 -15.99 8.01 -20.14
CA HIS A 129 -15.06 8.48 -21.17
C HIS A 129 -13.84 7.56 -21.35
N ILE A 130 -13.32 7.54 -22.57
CA ILE A 130 -12.14 6.78 -22.99
C ILE A 130 -11.12 7.68 -23.68
N GLY A 131 -9.87 7.23 -23.83
CA GLY A 131 -8.82 7.97 -24.54
C GLY A 131 -7.71 8.46 -23.61
N ALA A 132 -7.22 9.70 -23.81
CA ALA A 132 -6.12 10.29 -23.04
C ALA A 132 -4.92 9.34 -22.90
N ALA A 133 -4.40 8.88 -24.04
CA ALA A 133 -3.49 7.75 -24.14
C ALA A 133 -2.06 8.12 -24.58
N HIS A 134 -1.65 9.37 -24.34
CA HIS A 134 -0.30 9.81 -24.60
C HIS A 134 0.71 9.09 -23.68
N PRO A 135 1.80 8.55 -24.22
CA PRO A 135 2.81 7.89 -23.40
C PRO A 135 3.57 8.91 -22.57
N VAL A 136 3.81 8.55 -21.31
CA VAL A 136 4.61 9.35 -20.37
C VAL A 136 5.77 8.50 -19.87
N SER A 137 6.86 9.16 -19.48
CA SER A 137 7.96 8.48 -18.79
C SER A 137 7.42 7.83 -17.52
N ALA A 138 7.91 6.62 -17.21
CA ALA A 138 7.53 5.92 -15.99
C ALA A 138 7.78 6.83 -14.77
N GLY A 139 8.92 7.51 -14.71
CA GLY A 139 9.31 8.35 -13.57
C GLY A 139 8.90 9.81 -13.66
N GLY A 140 7.86 10.19 -14.43
CA GLY A 140 7.32 11.55 -14.44
C GLY A 140 8.23 12.65 -15.02
N GLU A 141 9.51 12.38 -15.22
CA GLU A 141 10.46 13.26 -15.87
C GLU A 141 10.00 13.62 -17.29
N LYS A 142 10.15 14.90 -17.64
CA LYS A 142 9.84 15.39 -18.99
C LYS A 142 10.79 14.71 -19.97
N MET A 143 10.24 13.82 -20.78
CA MET A 143 10.99 13.18 -21.86
C MET A 143 11.43 14.24 -22.88
N ASP A 144 12.64 14.10 -23.42
CA ASP A 144 13.11 14.94 -24.53
C ASP A 144 12.06 14.96 -25.65
N ASP A 145 11.79 16.13 -26.23
CA ASP A 145 10.70 16.32 -27.18
C ASP A 145 10.81 15.39 -28.41
N THR A 146 12.04 15.04 -28.82
CA THR A 146 12.28 14.09 -29.92
C THR A 146 11.91 12.66 -29.50
N MET A 147 12.27 12.26 -28.28
CA MET A 147 11.93 10.95 -27.72
C MET A 147 10.43 10.83 -27.44
N ALA A 148 9.81 11.89 -26.89
CA ALA A 148 8.36 12.01 -26.67
C ALA A 148 7.60 11.77 -27.97
N LYS A 149 8.00 12.47 -29.04
CA LYS A 149 7.38 12.31 -30.35
C LYS A 149 7.57 10.89 -30.90
N LYS A 150 8.77 10.32 -30.81
CA LYS A 150 9.03 8.93 -31.27
C LYS A 150 8.17 7.91 -30.53
N ALA A 151 8.08 8.04 -29.20
CA ALA A 151 7.26 7.14 -28.38
C ALA A 151 5.76 7.31 -28.70
N ALA A 152 5.29 8.55 -28.85
CA ALA A 152 3.89 8.83 -29.21
C ALA A 152 3.54 8.24 -30.58
N GLU A 153 4.42 8.36 -31.59
CA GLU A 153 4.20 7.78 -32.91
C GLU A 153 4.17 6.24 -32.90
N ASP A 154 5.07 5.58 -32.14
CA ASP A 154 5.04 4.12 -31.96
C ASP A 154 3.72 3.66 -31.34
N VAL A 155 3.32 4.31 -30.24
CA VAL A 155 2.11 3.99 -29.50
C VAL A 155 0.85 4.31 -30.33
N ALA A 156 0.88 5.37 -31.15
CA ALA A 156 -0.21 5.71 -32.06
C ALA A 156 -0.32 4.73 -33.23
N ALA A 157 0.81 4.21 -33.73
CA ALA A 157 0.80 3.12 -34.70
C ALA A 157 0.17 1.84 -34.12
N TYR A 158 0.46 1.54 -32.85
CA TYR A 158 -0.18 0.44 -32.14
C TYR A 158 -1.69 0.63 -32.00
N ALA A 159 -2.14 1.82 -31.56
CA ALA A 159 -3.56 2.17 -31.46
C ALA A 159 -4.30 2.02 -32.80
N ARG A 160 -3.71 2.53 -33.90
CA ARG A 160 -4.25 2.40 -35.25
C ARG A 160 -4.38 0.94 -35.68
N THR A 161 -3.40 0.11 -35.34
CA THR A 161 -3.39 -1.32 -35.70
C THR A 161 -4.55 -2.04 -35.02
N LEU A 162 -4.73 -1.84 -33.71
CA LEU A 162 -5.83 -2.43 -32.96
C LEU A 162 -7.19 -1.97 -33.47
N ALA A 163 -7.36 -0.66 -33.63
CA ALA A 163 -8.61 -0.07 -34.10
C ALA A 163 -8.97 -0.55 -35.52
N SER A 164 -8.01 -0.53 -36.45
CA SER A 164 -8.24 -0.97 -37.84
C SER A 164 -8.66 -2.43 -37.92
N HIS A 165 -8.01 -3.31 -37.15
CA HIS A 165 -8.34 -4.73 -37.14
C HIS A 165 -9.73 -5.01 -36.54
N ARG A 166 -10.23 -4.09 -35.71
CA ARG A 166 -11.57 -4.16 -35.11
C ARG A 166 -12.61 -3.34 -35.86
N HIS A 167 -12.27 -2.80 -37.03
CA HIS A 167 -13.12 -1.90 -37.81
C HIS A 167 -13.58 -0.64 -37.04
N ARG A 168 -12.76 -0.20 -36.08
CA ARG A 168 -12.96 0.99 -35.28
C ARG A 168 -12.24 2.20 -35.85
N ASN A 169 -12.55 3.39 -35.35
CA ASN A 169 -11.95 4.65 -35.81
C ASN A 169 -10.44 4.75 -35.52
N ALA A 170 -9.61 4.33 -36.48
CA ALA A 170 -8.16 4.40 -36.36
C ALA A 170 -7.63 5.84 -36.22
N THR A 171 -8.30 6.83 -36.83
CA THR A 171 -7.92 8.23 -36.72
C THR A 171 -8.13 8.75 -35.30
N LEU A 172 -9.32 8.57 -34.73
CA LEU A 172 -9.57 8.96 -33.33
C LEU A 172 -8.66 8.19 -32.36
N ALA A 173 -8.39 6.92 -32.65
CA ALA A 173 -7.45 6.14 -31.84
C ALA A 173 -6.02 6.69 -31.87
N ALA A 174 -5.56 7.20 -33.01
CA ALA A 174 -4.28 7.91 -33.10
C ALA A 174 -4.31 9.23 -32.31
N LEU A 175 -5.37 10.03 -32.45
CA LEU A 175 -5.51 11.32 -31.77
C LEU A 175 -5.60 11.18 -30.24
N ALA A 176 -6.17 10.09 -29.74
CA ALA A 176 -6.14 9.77 -28.32
C ALA A 176 -4.70 9.69 -27.76
N VAL A 177 -3.75 9.24 -28.60
CA VAL A 177 -2.33 9.12 -28.26
C VAL A 177 -1.58 10.41 -28.56
N THR A 178 -1.65 10.94 -29.78
CA THR A 178 -0.81 12.06 -30.22
C THR A 178 -1.23 13.39 -29.60
N GLU A 179 -2.53 13.58 -29.36
CA GLU A 179 -3.12 14.83 -28.86
C GLU A 179 -3.74 14.69 -27.47
N SER A 180 -3.61 13.52 -26.83
CA SER A 180 -4.25 13.22 -25.54
C SER A 180 -5.78 13.40 -25.54
N ARG A 181 -6.43 13.27 -26.70
CA ARG A 181 -7.89 13.43 -26.79
C ARG A 181 -8.62 12.35 -25.98
N ALA A 182 -9.63 12.76 -25.24
CA ALA A 182 -10.61 11.88 -24.62
C ALA A 182 -11.95 12.04 -25.35
N PHE A 183 -12.75 10.99 -25.32
CA PHE A 183 -14.04 10.90 -25.99
C PHE A 183 -15.11 10.44 -25.00
N THR A 184 -16.26 11.09 -25.01
CA THR A 184 -17.46 10.59 -24.31
C THR A 184 -18.02 9.36 -25.01
N GLU A 185 -18.93 8.64 -24.35
CA GLU A 185 -19.62 7.51 -24.96
C GLU A 185 -20.39 7.89 -26.24
N GLU A 186 -20.96 9.11 -26.29
CA GLU A 186 -21.69 9.62 -27.45
C GLU A 186 -20.75 9.95 -28.62
N GLU A 187 -19.63 10.62 -28.34
CA GLU A 187 -18.62 10.94 -29.35
C GLU A 187 -17.98 9.68 -29.92
N ALA A 188 -17.69 8.70 -29.05
CA ALA A 188 -17.08 7.45 -29.43
C ALA A 188 -18.03 6.58 -30.25
N LEU A 189 -19.32 6.49 -29.89
CA LEU A 189 -20.31 5.73 -30.66
C LEU A 189 -20.70 6.44 -31.97
N GLY A 190 -20.78 7.77 -31.96
CA GLY A 190 -21.21 8.60 -33.10
C GLY A 190 -20.14 8.80 -34.19
N ALA A 191 -18.91 8.38 -33.96
CA ALA A 191 -17.84 8.46 -34.94
C ALA A 191 -18.09 7.58 -36.18
N SER A 192 -17.47 7.91 -37.31
CA SER A 192 -17.55 7.11 -38.54
C SER A 192 -16.15 6.76 -39.06
N PRO A 193 -15.73 5.46 -39.03
CA PRO A 193 -16.38 4.36 -38.31
C PRO A 193 -16.45 4.61 -36.80
N PRO A 194 -17.29 3.89 -36.04
CA PRO A 194 -17.42 4.10 -34.61
C PRO A 194 -16.14 3.70 -33.87
N LEU A 195 -15.89 4.32 -32.71
CA LEU A 195 -14.75 3.98 -31.85
C LEU A 195 -15.11 2.86 -30.85
N ILE A 196 -16.38 2.76 -30.46
CA ILE A 196 -16.94 1.69 -29.61
C ILE A 196 -18.12 1.00 -30.30
N ASP A 197 -18.57 -0.15 -29.79
CA ASP A 197 -19.63 -0.94 -30.43
C ASP A 197 -21.04 -0.60 -29.95
N LEU A 198 -21.19 -0.23 -28.67
CA LEU A 198 -22.48 0.16 -28.10
C LEU A 198 -22.35 0.91 -26.76
N VAL A 199 -23.47 1.52 -26.35
CA VAL A 199 -23.69 2.03 -24.99
C VAL A 199 -24.74 1.18 -24.29
N ALA A 200 -24.49 0.82 -23.03
CA ALA A 200 -25.38 0.01 -22.19
C ALA A 200 -25.38 0.52 -20.73
N ALA A 201 -26.50 0.45 -20.03
CA ALA A 201 -26.62 0.98 -18.67
C ALA A 201 -25.86 0.14 -17.64
N ASP A 202 -25.93 -1.17 -17.76
CA ASP A 202 -25.32 -2.15 -16.87
C ASP A 202 -25.02 -3.47 -17.61
N ILE A 203 -24.51 -4.47 -16.88
CA ILE A 203 -24.16 -5.77 -17.47
C ILE A 203 -25.40 -6.52 -17.99
N PRO A 204 -26.54 -6.59 -17.27
CA PRO A 204 -27.78 -7.14 -17.83
C PRO A 204 -28.20 -6.51 -19.17
N ASP A 205 -28.26 -5.18 -19.28
CA ASP A 205 -28.59 -4.48 -20.53
C ASP A 205 -27.56 -4.77 -21.63
N LEU A 206 -26.27 -4.80 -21.28
CA LEU A 206 -25.21 -5.19 -22.21
C LEU A 206 -25.44 -6.61 -22.77
N LEU A 207 -25.76 -7.58 -21.91
CA LEU A 207 -25.98 -8.96 -22.33
C LEU A 207 -27.23 -9.12 -23.18
N GLU A 208 -28.31 -8.37 -22.89
CA GLU A 208 -29.52 -8.35 -23.71
C GLU A 208 -29.22 -7.80 -25.11
N ARG A 209 -28.50 -6.68 -25.21
CA ARG A 209 -28.12 -6.07 -26.49
C ARG A 209 -27.15 -6.91 -27.32
N LEU A 210 -26.33 -7.73 -26.66
CA LEU A 210 -25.35 -8.60 -27.32
C LEU A 210 -25.94 -9.93 -27.81
N ASP A 211 -27.13 -10.32 -27.34
CA ASP A 211 -27.71 -11.60 -27.70
C ASP A 211 -27.98 -11.69 -29.21
N GLY A 212 -27.54 -12.78 -29.84
CA GLY A 212 -27.67 -13.00 -31.27
C GLY A 212 -26.73 -12.18 -32.15
N ARG A 213 -25.90 -11.28 -31.60
CA ARG A 213 -24.92 -10.52 -32.40
C ARG A 213 -23.78 -11.41 -32.88
N ALA A 214 -23.37 -11.23 -34.13
CA ALA A 214 -22.17 -11.82 -34.70
C ALA A 214 -20.95 -10.94 -34.40
N VAL A 215 -19.92 -11.51 -33.79
CA VAL A 215 -18.69 -10.81 -33.39
C VAL A 215 -17.50 -11.38 -34.16
N ALA A 216 -16.76 -10.50 -34.83
CA ALA A 216 -15.55 -10.84 -35.55
C ALA A 216 -14.38 -11.05 -34.56
N ARG A 217 -13.78 -12.23 -34.60
CA ARG A 217 -12.59 -12.60 -33.85
C ARG A 217 -11.33 -12.07 -34.54
N PHE A 218 -10.24 -11.96 -33.79
CA PHE A 218 -8.97 -11.50 -34.34
C PHE A 218 -8.35 -12.48 -35.35
N ASP A 219 -8.70 -13.77 -35.28
CA ASP A 219 -8.29 -14.80 -36.25
C ASP A 219 -9.13 -14.81 -37.54
N GLY A 220 -10.08 -13.88 -37.68
CA GLY A 220 -11.00 -13.78 -38.82
C GLY A 220 -12.24 -14.66 -38.71
N SER A 221 -12.34 -15.52 -37.69
CA SER A 221 -13.57 -16.27 -37.43
C SER A 221 -14.68 -15.36 -36.91
N THR A 222 -15.93 -15.79 -37.03
CA THR A 222 -17.10 -15.05 -36.50
C THR A 222 -17.83 -15.92 -35.51
N VAL A 223 -18.13 -15.37 -34.33
CA VAL A 223 -18.85 -16.07 -33.25
C VAL A 223 -20.16 -15.34 -33.00
N VAL A 224 -21.28 -16.08 -33.00
CA VAL A 224 -22.59 -15.53 -32.60
C VAL A 224 -22.72 -15.66 -31.09
N LEU A 225 -22.92 -14.54 -30.41
CA LEU A 225 -23.12 -14.50 -28.97
C LEU A 225 -24.50 -15.03 -28.61
N ARG A 226 -24.56 -15.91 -27.61
CA ARG A 226 -25.80 -16.42 -27.01
C ARG A 226 -25.78 -16.11 -25.52
N THR A 227 -26.27 -14.94 -25.17
CA THR A 227 -26.21 -14.36 -23.82
C THR A 227 -27.57 -14.40 -23.12
N HIS A 228 -28.66 -14.70 -23.84
CA HIS A 228 -29.98 -14.85 -23.26
C HIS A 228 -30.02 -15.97 -22.20
N GLY A 229 -30.49 -15.64 -20.99
CA GLY A 229 -30.54 -16.57 -19.86
C GLY A 229 -29.16 -17.03 -19.38
N ALA A 230 -28.09 -16.32 -19.75
CA ALA A 230 -26.75 -16.67 -19.34
C ALA A 230 -26.57 -16.61 -17.83
N ARG A 231 -25.86 -17.59 -17.28
CA ARG A 231 -25.41 -17.57 -15.90
C ARG A 231 -24.14 -16.72 -15.80
N MET A 232 -24.24 -15.60 -15.11
CA MET A 232 -23.09 -14.77 -14.76
C MET A 232 -22.26 -15.44 -13.67
N VAL A 233 -20.97 -15.61 -13.92
CA VAL A 233 -20.00 -16.17 -12.98
C VAL A 233 -19.01 -15.07 -12.60
N PRO A 234 -19.14 -14.47 -11.41
CA PRO A 234 -18.20 -13.45 -10.98
C PRO A 234 -16.83 -14.07 -10.73
N VAL A 235 -15.79 -13.49 -11.32
CA VAL A 235 -14.39 -13.77 -11.02
C VAL A 235 -13.89 -12.63 -10.14
N THR A 236 -13.18 -12.99 -9.08
CA THR A 236 -12.56 -12.01 -8.19
C THR A 236 -11.10 -12.35 -8.03
N MET A 237 -10.28 -11.34 -7.74
CA MET A 237 -8.87 -11.56 -7.42
C MET A 237 -8.74 -12.54 -6.25
N SER A 238 -7.82 -13.49 -6.42
CA SER A 238 -7.40 -14.39 -5.33
C SER A 238 -6.82 -13.60 -4.16
N LEU A 239 -6.70 -14.24 -2.99
CA LEU A 239 -6.11 -13.60 -1.82
C LEU A 239 -4.69 -13.07 -2.10
N ARG A 240 -3.89 -13.85 -2.87
CA ARG A 240 -2.54 -13.46 -3.30
C ARG A 240 -2.59 -12.21 -4.17
N GLN A 241 -3.40 -12.20 -5.22
CA GLN A 241 -3.52 -11.05 -6.13
C GLN A 241 -4.02 -9.81 -5.40
N ARG A 242 -5.02 -9.96 -4.52
CA ARG A 242 -5.54 -8.84 -3.72
C ARG A 242 -4.48 -8.26 -2.79
N ALA A 243 -3.69 -9.11 -2.12
CA ALA A 243 -2.60 -8.66 -1.28
C ALA A 243 -1.51 -7.96 -2.08
N LEU A 244 -1.06 -8.54 -3.20
CA LEU A 244 -0.02 -7.95 -4.04
C LEU A 244 -0.48 -6.65 -4.72
N SER A 245 -1.73 -6.58 -5.17
CA SER A 245 -2.32 -5.37 -5.74
C SER A 245 -2.50 -4.27 -4.70
N ALA A 246 -2.92 -4.61 -3.47
CA ALA A 246 -2.96 -3.65 -2.37
C ALA A 246 -1.57 -3.10 -2.03
N ILE A 247 -0.54 -3.96 -2.02
CA ILE A 247 0.85 -3.54 -1.79
C ILE A 247 1.36 -2.63 -2.91
N ALA A 248 0.96 -2.87 -4.15
CA ALA A 248 1.30 -2.03 -5.30
C ALA A 248 0.64 -0.65 -5.28
N HIS A 249 -0.21 -0.33 -4.30
CA HIS A 249 -0.77 1.01 -4.13
C HIS A 249 0.24 1.95 -3.46
N PRO A 250 0.55 3.14 -4.02
CA PRO A 250 1.52 4.09 -3.47
C PRO A 250 1.34 4.44 -1.99
N ASN A 251 0.09 4.70 -1.57
CA ASN A 251 -0.24 5.00 -0.18
C ASN A 251 0.09 3.83 0.76
N VAL A 252 -0.14 2.58 0.33
CA VAL A 252 0.18 1.39 1.13
C VAL A 252 1.69 1.20 1.20
N ALA A 253 2.40 1.33 0.08
CA ALA A 253 3.85 1.30 0.04
C ALA A 253 4.47 2.34 0.99
N TYR A 254 3.94 3.56 1.00
CA TYR A 254 4.35 4.63 1.90
C TYR A 254 4.11 4.31 3.37
N LEU A 255 2.96 3.74 3.72
CA LEU A 255 2.66 3.31 5.09
C LEU A 255 3.58 2.16 5.53
N LEU A 256 3.83 1.19 4.66
CA LEU A 256 4.76 0.09 4.93
C LEU A 256 6.19 0.60 5.13
N LEU A 257 6.64 1.55 4.32
CA LEU A 257 7.95 2.21 4.49
C LEU A 257 8.02 2.92 5.85
N SER A 258 7.00 3.72 6.16
CA SER A 258 6.92 4.51 7.40
C SER A 258 6.89 3.64 8.66
N LEU A 259 6.00 2.64 8.69
CA LEU A 259 5.89 1.68 9.79
C LEU A 259 7.13 0.81 9.89
N GLY A 260 7.70 0.44 8.74
CA GLY A 260 8.91 -0.35 8.64
C GLY A 260 10.10 0.35 9.32
N THR A 261 10.34 1.61 8.97
CA THR A 261 11.39 2.40 9.61
C THR A 261 11.10 2.67 11.08
N LEU A 262 9.85 2.96 11.45
CA LEU A 262 9.48 3.14 12.86
C LEU A 262 9.74 1.88 13.69
N GLY A 263 9.36 0.69 13.20
CA GLY A 263 9.59 -0.58 13.89
C GLY A 263 11.06 -0.89 14.12
N LEU A 264 11.91 -0.67 13.09
CA LEU A 264 13.36 -0.78 13.25
C LEU A 264 13.92 0.25 14.23
N THR A 265 13.40 1.48 14.21
CA THR A 265 13.85 2.55 15.12
C THR A 265 13.55 2.19 16.57
N ILE A 266 12.37 1.64 16.85
CA ILE A 266 11.97 1.15 18.18
C ILE A 266 12.88 0.01 18.65
N GLU A 267 13.17 -0.96 17.78
CA GLU A 267 14.08 -2.08 18.12
C GLU A 267 15.49 -1.58 18.45
N LEU A 268 16.02 -0.62 17.70
CA LEU A 268 17.33 -0.04 17.93
C LEU A 268 17.41 0.73 19.25
N TRP A 269 16.30 1.31 19.72
CA TRP A 269 16.24 2.04 21.00
C TRP A 269 15.97 1.14 22.20
N SER A 270 15.28 0.03 21.98
CA SER A 270 14.96 -0.96 23.01
C SER A 270 15.47 -2.34 22.58
N PRO A 271 16.80 -2.55 22.57
CA PRO A 271 17.37 -3.83 22.15
C PRO A 271 16.77 -4.98 22.96
N GLY A 272 16.23 -5.98 22.26
CA GLY A 272 15.64 -7.17 22.88
C GLY A 272 14.10 -7.20 22.88
N ALA A 273 13.42 -6.18 22.34
CA ALA A 273 11.98 -6.25 22.09
C ALA A 273 11.63 -7.27 20.99
N VAL A 274 12.52 -7.46 20.00
CA VAL A 274 12.49 -8.37 18.84
C VAL A 274 11.31 -8.18 17.89
N LEU A 275 10.09 -8.09 18.42
CA LEU A 275 8.84 -7.99 17.67
C LEU A 275 8.76 -6.70 16.82
N PRO A 276 9.10 -5.50 17.33
CA PRO A 276 9.14 -4.29 16.51
C PRO A 276 10.15 -4.39 15.36
N GLY A 277 11.32 -4.99 15.63
CA GLY A 277 12.36 -5.20 14.62
C GLY A 277 11.93 -6.14 13.49
N VAL A 278 11.33 -7.29 13.84
CA VAL A 278 10.85 -8.26 12.84
C VAL A 278 9.68 -7.69 12.03
N ALA A 279 8.69 -7.08 12.69
CA ALA A 279 7.57 -6.45 12.01
C ALA A 279 8.04 -5.29 11.12
N GLY A 280 8.95 -4.46 11.62
CA GLY A 280 9.56 -3.35 10.88
C GLY A 280 10.32 -3.83 9.65
N GLY A 281 11.16 -4.86 9.80
CA GLY A 281 11.89 -5.48 8.70
C GLY A 281 10.98 -6.05 7.62
N LEU A 282 9.92 -6.77 8.01
CA LEU A 282 8.93 -7.31 7.07
C LEU A 282 8.20 -6.19 6.30
N CYS A 283 7.76 -5.14 7.01
CA CYS A 283 7.14 -3.97 6.40
C CYS A 283 8.07 -3.30 5.38
N LEU A 284 9.37 -3.15 5.69
CA LEU A 284 10.34 -2.59 4.75
C LEU A 284 10.56 -3.48 3.52
N LEU A 285 10.65 -4.81 3.70
CA LEU A 285 10.79 -5.73 2.56
C LEU A 285 9.59 -5.62 1.60
N LEU A 286 8.37 -5.57 2.15
CA LEU A 286 7.15 -5.38 1.36
C LEU A 286 7.09 -3.99 0.71
N ALA A 287 7.54 -2.95 1.42
CA ALA A 287 7.65 -1.61 0.86
C ALA A 287 8.62 -1.58 -0.33
N PHE A 288 9.82 -2.16 -0.21
CA PHE A 288 10.78 -2.20 -1.31
C PHE A 288 10.27 -2.99 -2.51
N PHE A 289 9.54 -4.08 -2.28
CA PHE A 289 8.84 -4.80 -3.35
C PHE A 289 7.83 -3.91 -4.08
N ALA A 290 7.03 -3.13 -3.34
CA ALA A 290 6.10 -2.18 -3.92
C ALA A 290 6.81 -1.06 -4.70
N LEU A 291 7.89 -0.50 -4.14
CA LEU A 291 8.69 0.56 -4.76
C LEU A 291 9.34 0.12 -6.08
N GLN A 292 9.60 -1.18 -6.26
CA GLN A 292 10.07 -1.73 -7.55
C GLN A 292 9.00 -1.67 -8.64
N MET A 293 7.71 -1.73 -8.27
CA MET A 293 6.59 -1.67 -9.21
C MET A 293 6.10 -0.24 -9.47
N LEU A 294 6.57 0.72 -8.67
CA LEU A 294 6.11 2.10 -8.68
C LEU A 294 7.16 3.06 -9.24
N PRO A 295 6.73 4.19 -9.81
CA PRO A 295 7.63 5.20 -10.34
C PRO A 295 8.20 6.08 -9.22
N VAL A 296 9.17 5.54 -8.50
CA VAL A 296 9.74 6.18 -7.30
C VAL A 296 10.85 7.13 -7.68
N ASN A 297 10.78 8.35 -7.17
CA ASN A 297 11.90 9.29 -7.22
C ASN A 297 12.89 9.00 -6.08
N TYR A 298 14.12 8.62 -6.44
CA TYR A 298 15.15 8.31 -5.47
C TYR A 298 15.55 9.50 -4.59
N ALA A 299 15.43 10.74 -5.08
CA ALA A 299 15.70 11.94 -4.27
C ALA A 299 14.66 12.08 -3.15
N GLY A 300 13.37 11.84 -3.46
CA GLY A 300 12.29 11.83 -2.46
C GLY A 300 12.51 10.74 -1.41
N LEU A 301 12.86 9.53 -1.84
CA LEU A 301 13.18 8.41 -0.95
C LEU A 301 14.37 8.73 -0.03
N LEU A 302 15.48 9.22 -0.58
CA LEU A 302 16.66 9.59 0.20
C LEU A 302 16.36 10.71 1.20
N LEU A 303 15.55 11.70 0.80
CA LEU A 303 15.15 12.80 1.67
C LEU A 303 14.25 12.30 2.83
N MET A 304 13.36 11.34 2.57
CA MET A 304 12.58 10.69 3.64
C MET A 304 13.49 9.91 4.61
N LEU A 305 14.40 9.10 4.09
CA LEU A 305 15.36 8.34 4.92
C LEU A 305 16.25 9.28 5.75
N PHE A 306 16.69 10.39 5.15
CA PHE A 306 17.41 11.45 5.85
C PHE A 306 16.56 12.07 6.96
N GLY A 307 15.29 12.38 6.69
CA GLY A 307 14.37 12.90 7.70
C GLY A 307 14.19 11.98 8.90
N LEU A 308 14.03 10.67 8.64
CA LEU A 308 13.94 9.64 9.67
C LEU A 308 15.24 9.51 10.47
N LEU A 309 16.39 9.61 9.79
CA LEU A 309 17.71 9.63 10.44
C LEU A 309 17.85 10.85 11.38
N LEU A 310 17.43 12.04 10.95
CA LEU A 310 17.47 13.23 11.80
C LEU A 310 16.59 13.07 13.04
N LEU A 311 15.37 12.53 12.88
CA LEU A 311 14.49 12.22 14.01
C LEU A 311 15.12 11.22 14.98
N ALA A 312 15.84 10.21 14.47
CA ALA A 312 16.57 9.26 15.30
C ALA A 312 17.76 9.89 16.03
N LEU A 313 18.46 10.84 15.39
CA LEU A 313 19.63 11.51 15.94
C LEU A 313 19.29 12.53 17.04
N GLU A 314 18.11 13.16 17.02
CA GLU A 314 17.65 14.11 18.06
C GLU A 314 17.72 13.49 19.48
N ILE A 315 17.53 12.18 19.60
CA ILE A 315 17.56 11.50 20.92
C ILE A 315 18.99 11.39 21.46
N LYS A 316 19.98 11.26 20.57
CA LYS A 316 21.40 11.14 20.96
C LYS A 316 22.10 12.48 21.06
N VAL A 317 21.71 13.44 20.23
CA VAL A 317 22.32 14.76 20.15
C VAL A 317 21.34 15.77 20.74
N PRO A 318 21.69 16.47 21.83
CA PRO A 318 20.82 17.49 22.41
C PRO A 318 20.75 18.72 21.48
N SER A 319 19.86 18.65 20.49
CA SER A 319 19.65 19.70 19.49
C SER A 319 18.43 20.58 19.76
N TYR A 320 17.75 20.39 20.89
CA TYR A 320 16.60 21.19 21.32
C TYR A 320 15.48 21.28 20.27
N GLY A 321 15.29 20.23 19.47
CA GLY A 321 14.24 20.15 18.46
C GLY A 321 14.64 20.59 17.05
N VAL A 322 15.87 21.08 16.82
CA VAL A 322 16.32 21.50 15.48
C VAL A 322 16.35 20.31 14.51
N LEU A 323 16.88 19.15 14.95
CA LEU A 323 16.89 17.93 14.14
C LEU A 323 15.46 17.41 13.91
N THR A 324 14.56 17.60 14.86
CA THR A 324 13.14 17.26 14.74
C THR A 324 12.46 18.07 13.64
N VAL A 325 12.65 19.39 13.63
CA VAL A 325 12.09 20.27 12.60
C VAL A 325 12.67 19.91 11.22
N GLY A 326 13.99 19.73 11.13
CA GLY A 326 14.64 19.31 9.89
C GLY A 326 14.16 17.94 9.41
N GLY A 327 13.96 17.00 10.35
CA GLY A 327 13.48 15.66 10.08
C GLY A 327 12.05 15.63 9.55
N LEU A 328 11.14 16.39 10.18
CA LEU A 328 9.76 16.54 9.74
C LEU A 328 9.66 17.26 8.39
N ALA A 329 10.43 18.33 8.19
CA ALA A 329 10.49 19.02 6.90
C ALA A 329 10.96 18.07 5.79
N SER A 330 12.03 17.32 6.04
CA SER A 330 12.56 16.32 5.09
C SER A 330 11.54 15.21 4.80
N LEU A 331 10.78 14.75 5.81
CA LEU A 331 9.69 13.81 5.61
C LEU A 331 8.58 14.38 4.72
N VAL A 332 8.15 15.62 4.93
CA VAL A 332 7.11 16.27 4.13
C VAL A 332 7.57 16.43 2.68
N PHE A 333 8.71 17.09 2.46
CA PHE A 333 9.24 17.32 1.11
C PHE A 333 9.59 16.01 0.42
N GLY A 334 10.18 15.06 1.15
CA GLY A 334 10.50 13.74 0.63
C GLY A 334 9.25 12.98 0.20
N SER A 335 8.17 13.03 1.00
CA SER A 335 6.88 12.43 0.64
C SER A 335 6.25 13.10 -0.59
N MET A 336 6.34 14.42 -0.71
CA MET A 336 5.82 15.14 -1.87
C MET A 336 6.57 14.82 -3.16
N ILE A 337 7.87 14.52 -3.08
CA ILE A 337 8.73 14.18 -4.21
C ILE A 337 8.73 12.67 -4.50
N LEU A 338 8.36 11.83 -3.54
CA LEU A 338 8.56 10.37 -3.60
C LEU A 338 7.97 9.69 -4.85
N MET A 339 6.77 10.11 -5.27
CA MET A 339 6.07 9.55 -6.43
C MET A 339 6.11 10.54 -7.57
N ASP A 340 6.84 10.20 -8.63
CA ASP A 340 7.02 11.08 -9.79
C ASP A 340 6.14 10.59 -10.94
N THR A 341 4.91 11.07 -10.95
CA THR A 341 3.88 10.58 -11.87
C THR A 341 2.83 11.64 -12.19
N PRO A 342 2.44 11.78 -13.47
CA PRO A 342 1.36 12.68 -13.87
C PRO A 342 -0.03 12.11 -13.55
N ILE A 343 -0.14 10.85 -13.11
CA ILE A 343 -1.41 10.19 -12.78
C ILE A 343 -1.76 10.50 -11.32
N PRO A 344 -2.84 11.27 -11.04
CA PRO A 344 -3.19 11.66 -9.67
C PRO A 344 -3.41 10.47 -8.72
N GLU A 345 -3.91 9.34 -9.22
CA GLU A 345 -4.15 8.12 -8.44
C GLU A 345 -2.85 7.42 -8.01
N LEU A 346 -1.75 7.65 -8.73
CA LEU A 346 -0.43 7.14 -8.37
C LEU A 346 0.34 8.07 -7.42
N GLN A 347 -0.14 9.29 -7.20
CA GLN A 347 0.46 10.23 -6.26
C GLN A 347 0.11 9.88 -4.82
N LEU A 348 0.98 10.28 -3.88
CA LEU A 348 0.69 10.13 -2.46
C LEU A 348 -0.42 11.10 -2.04
N SER A 349 -1.47 10.54 -1.43
CA SER A 349 -2.56 11.36 -0.92
C SER A 349 -2.08 12.14 0.31
N LEU A 350 -2.26 13.46 0.31
CA LEU A 350 -2.03 14.28 1.51
C LEU A 350 -2.86 13.81 2.72
N ARG A 351 -3.98 13.13 2.48
CA ARG A 351 -4.82 12.52 3.53
C ARG A 351 -4.10 11.37 4.26
N VAL A 352 -3.11 10.74 3.62
CA VAL A 352 -2.29 9.67 4.21
C VAL A 352 -0.98 10.25 4.74
N VAL A 353 -0.34 11.15 3.98
CA VAL A 353 0.93 11.78 4.37
C VAL A 353 0.77 12.61 5.63
N LEU A 354 -0.25 13.46 5.72
CA LEU A 354 -0.40 14.39 6.85
C LEU A 354 -0.58 13.65 8.20
N PRO A 355 -1.46 12.64 8.35
CA PRO A 355 -1.55 11.88 9.59
C PRO A 355 -0.25 11.16 9.96
N VAL A 356 0.49 10.62 8.98
CA VAL A 356 1.77 9.94 9.24
C VAL A 356 2.80 10.95 9.76
N VAL A 357 2.97 12.09 9.07
CA VAL A 357 3.88 13.15 9.51
C VAL A 357 3.48 13.68 10.89
N LEU A 358 2.18 13.90 11.15
CA LEU A 358 1.69 14.33 12.45
C LEU A 358 1.91 13.28 13.54
N ALA A 359 1.81 11.98 13.23
CA ALA A 359 2.11 10.92 14.16
C ALA A 359 3.61 10.91 14.53
N PHE A 360 4.51 11.00 13.55
CA PHE A 360 5.94 11.16 13.82
C PHE A 360 6.26 12.43 14.61
N ALA A 361 5.61 13.55 14.29
CA ALA A 361 5.75 14.80 15.03
C ALA A 361 5.27 14.66 16.48
N GLY A 362 4.12 14.03 16.70
CA GLY A 362 3.58 13.77 18.04
C GLY A 362 4.50 12.89 18.89
N ILE A 363 5.04 11.82 18.30
CA ILE A 363 6.03 10.95 18.95
C ILE A 363 7.28 11.75 19.29
N ALA A 364 7.83 12.53 18.35
CA ALA A 364 9.04 13.32 18.58
C ALA A 364 8.83 14.37 19.68
N VAL A 365 7.73 15.13 19.64
CA VAL A 365 7.38 16.11 20.69
C VAL A 365 7.24 15.43 22.05
N PHE A 366 6.58 14.28 22.12
CA PHE A 366 6.44 13.50 23.35
C PHE A 366 7.82 13.09 23.91
N LEU A 367 8.71 12.56 23.07
CA LEU A 367 10.06 12.15 23.47
C LEU A 367 10.92 13.33 23.91
N VAL A 368 10.90 14.45 23.19
CA VAL A 368 11.61 15.68 23.59
C VAL A 368 11.09 16.18 24.94
N ARG A 369 9.77 16.15 25.16
CA ARG A 369 9.16 16.57 26.42
C ARG A 369 9.60 15.68 27.58
N LEU A 370 9.67 14.36 27.38
CA LEU A 370 10.22 13.42 28.37
C LEU A 370 11.71 13.64 28.61
N GLY A 371 12.50 13.85 27.56
CA GLY A 371 13.94 14.11 27.66
C GLY A 371 14.24 15.37 28.47
N VAL A 372 13.57 16.49 28.14
CA VAL A 372 13.70 17.75 28.88
C VAL A 372 13.22 17.60 30.32
N ALA A 373 12.10 16.92 30.56
CA ALA A 373 11.61 16.65 31.91
C ALA A 373 12.60 15.80 32.71
N SER A 374 13.25 14.81 32.09
CA SER A 374 14.26 13.97 32.71
C SER A 374 15.52 14.76 33.07
N GLN A 375 15.99 15.65 32.18
CA GLN A 375 17.16 16.49 32.44
C GLN A 375 16.93 17.54 33.53
N ARG A 376 15.69 18.01 33.69
CA ARG A 376 15.32 18.97 34.75
C ARG A 376 15.13 18.32 36.12
N ARG A 377 15.14 16.98 36.22
CA ARG A 377 15.09 16.31 37.53
C ARG A 377 16.45 16.48 38.22
N PRO A 378 16.46 16.85 39.51
CA PRO A 378 17.71 16.93 40.27
C PRO A 378 18.42 15.58 40.24
N ALA A 379 19.75 15.60 40.09
CA ALA A 379 20.56 14.40 40.07
C ALA A 379 20.50 13.71 41.44
N VAL A 380 19.94 12.49 41.49
CA VAL A 380 19.73 11.71 42.72
C VAL A 380 20.88 10.72 42.98
N THR A 381 21.89 10.69 42.12
CA THR A 381 23.00 9.72 42.15
C THR A 381 24.34 10.41 42.36
N GLY A 382 25.24 9.80 43.14
CA GLY A 382 26.59 10.30 43.41
C GLY A 382 26.62 11.44 44.43
N VAL A 383 27.66 12.29 44.36
CA VAL A 383 27.91 13.42 45.28
C VAL A 383 26.70 14.34 45.45
N ALA A 384 25.97 14.63 44.36
CA ALA A 384 24.80 15.51 44.37
C ALA A 384 23.59 14.91 45.10
N GLY A 385 23.44 13.58 45.08
CA GLY A 385 22.38 12.86 45.82
C GLY A 385 22.69 12.69 47.31
N MET A 386 23.96 12.79 47.70
CA MET A 386 24.36 12.71 49.11
C MET A 386 24.12 14.00 49.88
N ILE A 387 24.14 15.18 49.24
CA ILE A 387 23.93 16.46 49.91
C ILE A 387 22.45 16.59 50.31
N GLY A 388 22.20 16.76 51.61
CA GLY A 388 20.86 16.86 52.19
C GLY A 388 20.29 15.56 52.73
N GLU A 389 20.91 14.41 52.47
CA GLU A 389 20.52 13.11 53.02
C GLU A 389 20.77 13.00 54.53
N VAL A 390 19.94 12.22 55.22
CA VAL A 390 20.03 11.98 56.66
C VAL A 390 20.64 10.61 56.92
N GLY A 391 21.78 10.60 57.61
CA GLY A 391 22.49 9.40 58.03
C GLY A 391 22.53 9.23 59.54
N ARG A 392 23.26 8.20 59.98
CA ARG A 392 23.52 7.92 61.39
C ARG A 392 25.02 7.89 61.67
N ALA A 393 25.46 8.63 62.68
CA ALA A 393 26.84 8.56 63.16
C ALA A 393 27.11 7.17 63.77
N MET A 394 28.09 6.44 63.22
CA MET A 394 28.55 5.15 63.74
C MET A 394 29.68 5.29 64.75
N THR A 395 30.36 6.43 64.77
CA THR A 395 31.36 6.79 65.79
C THR A 395 31.13 8.24 66.20
N ALA A 396 31.62 8.64 67.36
CA ALA A 396 31.63 10.06 67.71
C ALA A 396 32.46 10.87 66.68
N ILE A 397 31.97 12.05 66.31
CA ILE A 397 32.62 12.99 65.40
C ILE A 397 32.75 14.31 66.15
N GLY A 398 33.88 14.98 66.07
CA GLY A 398 34.09 16.25 66.75
C GLY A 398 34.98 17.20 65.95
N PRO A 399 35.11 18.47 66.38
CA PRO A 399 35.90 19.47 65.66
C PRO A 399 37.35 18.99 65.47
N GLY A 400 37.77 18.79 64.22
CA GLY A 400 39.12 18.30 63.88
C GLY A 400 39.33 16.78 64.00
N THR A 401 38.30 16.00 64.32
CA THR A 401 38.35 14.52 64.40
C THR A 401 37.35 13.91 63.43
N THR A 402 37.82 12.99 62.58
CA THR A 402 36.96 12.27 61.64
C THR A 402 36.30 11.07 62.31
N GLY A 403 35.07 10.79 61.92
CA GLY A 403 34.34 9.59 62.33
C GLY A 403 33.69 8.90 61.12
N ARG A 404 32.81 7.93 61.37
CA ARG A 404 32.09 7.21 60.33
C ARG A 404 30.60 7.46 60.42
N VAL A 405 29.95 7.67 59.28
CA VAL A 405 28.49 7.84 59.15
C VAL A 405 27.96 6.80 58.17
N ALA A 406 26.87 6.14 58.56
CA ALA A 406 26.08 5.33 57.65
C ALA A 406 25.01 6.21 57.01
N THR A 407 25.10 6.45 55.70
CA THR A 407 24.13 7.23 54.93
C THR A 407 23.96 6.63 53.54
N HIS A 408 22.76 6.71 52.98
CA HIS A 408 22.46 6.21 51.64
C HIS A 408 22.86 4.74 51.39
N GLY A 409 22.83 3.89 52.44
CA GLY A 409 23.19 2.47 52.37
C GLY A 409 24.69 2.15 52.44
N GLU A 410 25.55 3.15 52.60
CA GLU A 410 27.01 3.03 52.60
C GLU A 410 27.64 3.63 53.87
N ILE A 411 28.89 3.25 54.17
CA ILE A 411 29.66 3.78 55.30
C ILE A 411 30.72 4.75 54.78
N TRP A 412 30.63 6.00 55.19
CA TRP A 412 31.51 7.07 54.75
C TRP A 412 32.31 7.65 55.92
N GLN A 413 33.52 8.14 55.64
CA GLN A 413 34.23 9.00 56.59
C GLN A 413 33.55 10.36 56.63
N ALA A 414 33.33 10.89 57.84
CA ALA A 414 32.65 12.15 58.03
C ALA A 414 33.42 13.07 58.99
N ALA A 415 33.35 14.36 58.71
CA ALA A 415 33.85 15.42 59.57
C ALA A 415 32.71 16.38 59.93
N SER A 416 32.79 16.97 61.12
CA SER A 416 31.82 17.97 61.58
C SER A 416 32.54 19.07 62.34
N GLU A 417 32.03 20.29 62.23
CA GLU A 417 32.43 21.42 63.07
C GLU A 417 31.77 21.34 64.46
N GLU A 418 30.77 20.48 64.64
CA GLU A 418 30.05 20.25 65.89
C GLU A 418 30.46 18.90 66.50
N SER A 419 30.30 18.77 67.82
CA SER A 419 30.45 17.47 68.48
C SER A 419 29.15 16.66 68.32
N ILE A 420 29.26 15.56 67.58
CA ILE A 420 28.18 14.62 67.29
C ILE A 420 28.47 13.30 68.01
N PRO A 421 27.63 12.88 68.97
CA PRO A 421 27.80 11.62 69.66
C PRO A 421 27.45 10.42 68.75
N GLU A 422 28.02 9.27 69.07
CA GLU A 422 27.69 8.01 68.40
C GLU A 422 26.19 7.72 68.45
N GLY A 423 25.61 7.28 67.32
CA GLY A 423 24.20 6.96 67.16
C GLY A 423 23.28 8.13 66.81
N ALA A 424 23.78 9.37 66.80
CA ALA A 424 23.01 10.57 66.44
C ALA A 424 22.66 10.62 64.95
N ARG A 425 21.54 11.29 64.62
CA ARG A 425 21.18 11.59 63.23
C ARG A 425 21.97 12.79 62.73
N VAL A 426 22.45 12.67 61.50
CA VAL A 426 23.29 13.69 60.88
C VAL A 426 22.81 13.98 59.47
N ARG A 427 22.88 15.23 59.04
CA ARG A 427 22.57 15.63 57.67
C ARG A 427 23.85 16.02 56.94
N VAL A 428 24.02 15.47 55.74
CA VAL A 428 25.17 15.78 54.88
C VAL A 428 25.01 17.19 54.29
N THR A 429 26.00 18.05 54.47
CA THR A 429 25.99 19.43 53.97
C THR A 429 26.91 19.62 52.76
N ARG A 430 27.99 18.84 52.67
CA ARG A 430 28.95 18.87 51.57
C ARG A 430 29.65 17.52 51.46
N VAL A 431 30.12 17.20 50.25
CA VAL A 431 30.98 16.04 49.98
C VAL A 431 32.30 16.54 49.41
N ASP A 432 33.41 16.23 50.08
CA ASP A 432 34.76 16.57 49.65
C ASP A 432 35.54 15.26 49.39
N GLY A 433 35.48 14.78 48.15
CA GLY A 433 36.12 13.51 47.75
C GLY A 433 35.50 12.30 48.45
N LEU A 434 36.25 11.68 49.38
CA LEU A 434 35.81 10.55 50.20
C LEU A 434 35.34 10.95 51.61
N LEU A 435 35.29 12.25 51.90
CA LEU A 435 34.91 12.81 53.20
C LEU A 435 33.54 13.51 53.11
N LEU A 436 32.62 13.16 53.99
CA LEU A 436 31.33 13.84 54.16
C LEU A 436 31.43 14.91 55.23
N CYS A 437 31.10 16.15 54.89
CA CYS A 437 30.84 17.18 55.90
C CYS A 437 29.40 17.02 56.37
N VAL A 438 29.22 16.78 57.67
CA VAL A 438 27.92 16.51 58.28
C VAL A 438 27.67 17.47 59.44
N ARG A 439 26.40 17.80 59.65
CA ARG A 439 25.94 18.52 60.84
C ARG A 439 24.90 17.68 61.58
N LYS A 440 24.65 17.99 62.85
CA LYS A 440 23.53 17.37 63.56
C LYS A 440 22.21 17.76 62.87
N ASP A 441 21.34 16.78 62.62
CA ASP A 441 20.03 17.02 61.97
C ASP A 441 19.04 17.70 62.92
#